data_AF-A0A3D3P0H1-F1
#
_entry.id   AF-A0A3D3P0H1-F1
#
_cell.length_a   1.000
_cell.length_b   1.000
_cell.length_c   1.000
_cell.angle_alpha   90.00
_cell.angle_beta   90.00
_cell.angle_gamma   90.00
#
_symmetry.space_group_name_H-M   'P 1'
#
loop_
_entity.id
_entity.type
_entity.pdbx_description
1 polymer ?
#
loop_
_entity_poly.entity_id
_entity_poly.type
_entity_poly.pdbx_seq_one_letter_code
_entity_poly.pdbx_strand_id
1 'polypeptide(L)'
;MDGKILAYIFLLAAVVAATYGVYQTTLIDDAQRELNVLQAQVESTASAMQQMSRTLELRKQEQAREEEQGKKMEHLQKEQETAKTDVEKAETDLKTLIAEHGKVRAEFERDIARAREETVGMEFFEMELANGSVLKNAKIQRVEEAVLTILHSQGISKIPVNDVHGKLKDRLQIGRA
;
A
#
# COMPACT_ATOMS: atom_id res chain seq x y z
N MET A 1 -79.59 67.95 -57.30
CA MET A 1 -78.65 68.06 -56.14
C MET A 1 -78.04 66.69 -55.80
N ASP A 2 -78.22 65.69 -56.68
CA ASP A 2 -78.11 64.26 -56.35
C ASP A 2 -76.69 63.71 -56.48
N GLY A 3 -75.85 64.29 -57.34
CA GLY A 3 -74.45 63.88 -57.48
C GLY A 3 -73.57 64.22 -56.28
N LYS A 4 -73.92 65.26 -55.51
CA LYS A 4 -73.16 65.63 -54.28
C LYS A 4 -73.44 64.63 -53.16
N ILE A 5 -74.66 64.12 -53.06
CA ILE A 5 -75.07 63.13 -52.06
C ILE A 5 -74.35 61.79 -52.31
N LEU A 6 -74.25 61.35 -53.57
CA LEU A 6 -73.49 60.17 -53.95
C LEU A 6 -72.00 60.29 -53.61
N ALA A 7 -71.39 61.46 -53.84
CA ALA A 7 -70.01 61.71 -53.47
C ALA A 7 -69.77 61.63 -51.95
N TYR A 8 -70.69 62.16 -51.14
CA TYR A 8 -70.60 62.07 -49.67
C TYR A 8 -70.74 60.62 -49.17
N ILE A 9 -71.63 59.82 -49.76
CA ILE A 9 -71.80 58.40 -49.38
C ILE A 9 -70.52 57.61 -49.69
N PHE A 10 -69.90 57.83 -50.85
CA PHE A 10 -68.68 57.14 -51.24
C PHE A 10 -67.50 57.49 -50.32
N LEU A 11 -67.38 58.76 -49.95
CA LEU A 11 -66.34 59.25 -49.05
C LEU A 11 -66.51 58.67 -47.63
N LEU A 12 -67.76 58.55 -47.16
CA LEU A 12 -68.07 57.94 -45.87
C LEU A 12 -67.77 56.43 -45.87
N ALA A 13 -68.09 55.72 -46.96
CA ALA A 13 -67.73 54.31 -47.12
C ALA A 13 -66.20 54.10 -47.14
N ALA A 14 -65.45 54.98 -47.79
CA ALA A 14 -63.99 54.94 -47.82
C ALA A 14 -63.37 55.18 -46.42
N VAL A 15 -63.92 56.12 -45.65
CA VAL A 15 -63.48 56.37 -44.26
C VAL A 15 -63.77 55.16 -43.38
N VAL A 16 -64.96 54.56 -43.47
CA VAL A 16 -65.32 53.36 -42.70
C VAL A 16 -64.39 52.19 -43.06
N ALA A 17 -64.14 51.95 -44.35
CA ALA A 17 -63.23 50.92 -44.81
C ALA A 17 -61.78 51.15 -44.34
N ALA A 18 -61.30 52.40 -44.36
CA ALA A 18 -59.98 52.75 -43.85
C ALA A 18 -59.89 52.54 -42.32
N THR A 19 -60.88 52.99 -41.55
CA THR A 19 -60.90 52.76 -40.09
C THR A 19 -61.01 51.28 -39.74
N TYR A 20 -61.79 50.50 -40.49
CA TYR A 20 -61.91 49.05 -40.29
C TYR A 20 -60.62 48.31 -40.67
N GLY A 21 -59.96 48.74 -41.75
CA GLY A 21 -58.66 48.22 -42.16
C GLY A 21 -57.58 48.49 -41.12
N VAL A 22 -57.49 49.72 -40.60
CA VAL A 22 -56.58 50.10 -39.51
C VAL A 22 -56.86 49.27 -38.26
N TYR A 23 -58.12 49.11 -37.86
CA TYR A 23 -58.50 48.32 -36.69
C TYR A 23 -58.08 46.85 -36.81
N GLN A 24 -58.31 46.22 -37.97
CA GLN A 24 -57.87 44.85 -38.27
C GLN A 24 -56.35 44.71 -38.25
N THR A 25 -55.60 45.63 -38.88
CA THR A 25 -54.13 45.58 -38.85
C THR A 25 -53.58 45.77 -37.44
N THR A 26 -54.23 46.61 -36.62
CA THR A 26 -53.81 46.84 -35.23
C THR A 26 -53.96 45.57 -34.38
N LEU A 27 -55.07 44.83 -34.57
CA LEU A 27 -55.29 43.54 -33.87
C LEU A 27 -54.27 42.47 -34.29
N ILE A 28 -53.88 42.44 -35.57
CA ILE A 28 -52.88 41.50 -36.08
C ILE A 28 -51.49 41.85 -35.53
N ASP A 29 -51.14 43.14 -35.50
CA ASP A 29 -49.87 43.62 -34.95
C ASP A 29 -49.76 43.33 -33.44
N ASP A 30 -50.84 43.54 -32.67
CA ASP A 30 -50.90 43.20 -31.24
C ASP A 30 -50.74 41.69 -31.01
N ALA A 31 -51.43 40.86 -31.80
CA ALA A 31 -51.31 39.40 -31.73
C ALA A 31 -49.90 38.90 -32.10
N GLN A 32 -49.26 39.50 -33.11
CA GLN A 32 -47.87 39.20 -33.47
C GLN A 32 -46.90 39.61 -32.38
N ARG A 33 -47.12 40.76 -31.74
CA ARG A 33 -46.30 41.21 -30.62
C ARG A 33 -46.42 40.27 -29.42
N GLU A 34 -47.63 39.83 -29.10
CA GLU A 34 -47.90 38.88 -28.02
C GLU A 34 -47.25 37.52 -28.31
N LEU A 35 -47.37 37.00 -29.54
CA LEU A 35 -46.68 35.78 -29.98
C LEU A 35 -45.17 35.89 -29.87
N ASN A 36 -44.57 37.00 -30.28
CA ASN A 36 -43.13 37.23 -30.17
C ASN A 36 -42.66 37.26 -28.71
N VAL A 37 -43.44 37.87 -27.81
CA VAL A 37 -43.14 37.89 -26.38
C VAL A 37 -43.24 36.49 -25.77
N LEU A 38 -44.30 35.75 -26.10
CA LEU A 38 -44.46 34.36 -25.67
C LEU A 38 -43.34 33.46 -26.18
N GLN A 39 -42.94 33.62 -27.44
CA GLN A 39 -41.84 32.85 -28.03
C GLN A 39 -40.51 33.16 -27.35
N ALA A 40 -40.20 34.45 -27.12
CA ALA A 40 -39.01 34.85 -26.37
C ALA A 40 -39.03 34.29 -24.93
N GLN A 41 -40.21 34.24 -24.29
CA GLN A 41 -40.37 33.68 -22.96
C GLN A 41 -40.15 32.17 -22.95
N VAL A 42 -40.69 31.44 -23.93
CA VAL A 42 -40.45 29.99 -24.11
C VAL A 42 -38.97 29.70 -24.34
N GLU A 43 -38.29 30.46 -25.20
CA GLU A 43 -36.85 30.32 -25.45
C GLU A 43 -36.02 30.61 -24.19
N SER A 44 -36.40 31.63 -23.41
CA SER A 44 -35.74 31.94 -22.14
C SER A 44 -35.93 30.82 -21.11
N THR A 45 -37.13 30.24 -21.03
CA THR A 45 -37.42 29.15 -20.10
C THR A 45 -36.72 27.86 -20.53
N ALA A 46 -36.68 27.58 -21.83
CA ALA A 46 -35.99 26.41 -22.38
C ALA A 46 -34.47 26.48 -22.14
N SER A 47 -33.86 27.66 -22.34
CA SER A 47 -32.44 27.87 -22.05
C SER A 47 -32.14 27.77 -20.55
N ALA A 48 -33.00 28.30 -19.68
CA ALA A 48 -32.89 28.14 -18.23
C ALA A 48 -32.98 26.67 -17.81
N MET A 49 -33.93 25.89 -18.36
CA MET A 49 -34.03 24.46 -18.09
C MET A 49 -32.78 23.69 -18.57
N GLN A 50 -32.22 24.06 -19.72
CA GLN A 50 -31.00 23.44 -20.23
C GLN A 50 -29.76 23.76 -19.38
N GLN A 51 -29.67 24.97 -18.82
CA GLN A 51 -28.61 25.31 -17.87
C GLN A 51 -28.79 24.56 -16.55
N MET A 52 -30.03 24.43 -16.07
CA MET A 52 -30.33 23.70 -14.85
C MET A 52 -30.03 22.20 -15.00
N SER A 53 -30.36 21.59 -16.14
CA SER A 53 -30.03 20.19 -16.40
C SER A 53 -28.52 19.95 -16.42
N ARG A 54 -27.75 20.80 -17.11
CA ARG A 54 -26.27 20.74 -17.10
C ARG A 54 -25.70 20.87 -15.69
N THR A 55 -26.25 21.78 -14.88
CA THR A 55 -25.80 21.98 -13.50
C THR A 55 -26.09 20.76 -12.63
N LEU A 56 -27.24 20.10 -12.82
CA LEU A 56 -27.59 18.87 -12.12
C LEU A 56 -26.70 17.69 -12.54
N GLU A 57 -26.36 17.58 -13.82
CA GLU A 57 -25.42 16.56 -14.31
C GLU A 57 -24.02 16.74 -13.72
N LEU A 58 -23.52 17.99 -13.67
CA LEU A 58 -22.23 18.29 -13.04
C LEU A 58 -22.23 17.93 -11.55
N ARG A 59 -23.28 18.31 -10.80
CA ARG A 59 -23.39 17.94 -9.38
C ARG A 59 -23.47 16.43 -9.15
N LYS A 60 -24.17 15.69 -10.00
CA LYS A 60 -24.20 14.22 -9.93
C LYS A 60 -22.82 13.62 -10.16
N GLN A 61 -22.04 14.15 -11.10
CA GLN A 61 -20.67 13.70 -11.33
C GLN A 61 -19.74 14.03 -10.15
N GLU A 62 -19.88 15.21 -9.54
CA GLU A 62 -19.12 15.58 -8.35
C GLU A 62 -19.44 14.67 -7.15
N GLN A 63 -20.73 14.40 -6.88
CA GLN A 63 -21.13 13.47 -5.83
C GLN A 63 -20.60 12.05 -6.06
N ALA A 64 -20.64 11.55 -7.30
CA ALA A 64 -20.08 10.24 -7.62
C ALA A 64 -18.56 10.18 -7.38
N ARG A 65 -17.84 11.27 -7.67
CA ARG A 65 -16.39 11.38 -7.37
C ARG A 65 -16.11 11.43 -5.87
N GLU A 66 -16.91 12.18 -5.10
CA GLU A 66 -16.78 12.23 -3.63
C GLU A 66 -17.04 10.86 -2.98
N GLU A 67 -18.06 10.13 -3.44
CA GLU A 67 -18.33 8.77 -2.97
C GLU A 67 -17.18 7.80 -3.30
N GLU A 68 -16.61 7.89 -4.50
CA GLU A 68 -15.47 7.07 -4.91
C GLU A 68 -14.21 7.40 -4.08
N GLN A 69 -13.96 8.67 -3.82
CA GLN A 69 -12.88 9.10 -2.93
C GLN A 69 -13.10 8.63 -1.49
N GLY A 70 -14.33 8.69 -0.98
CA GLY A 70 -14.70 8.17 0.34
C GLY A 70 -14.38 6.68 0.48
N LYS A 71 -14.79 5.86 -0.52
CA LYS A 71 -14.46 4.42 -0.57
C LYS A 71 -12.97 4.17 -0.62
N LYS A 72 -12.22 4.97 -1.40
CA LYS A 72 -10.76 4.87 -1.47
C LYS A 72 -10.11 5.19 -0.13
N MET A 73 -10.59 6.21 0.57
CA MET A 73 -10.09 6.57 1.90
C MET A 73 -10.38 5.48 2.93
N GLU A 74 -11.56 4.87 2.89
CA GLU A 74 -11.91 3.74 3.76
C GLU A 74 -10.99 2.53 3.50
N HIS A 75 -10.70 2.23 2.23
CA HIS A 75 -9.77 1.16 1.85
C HIS A 75 -8.36 1.43 2.38
N LEU A 76 -7.85 2.66 2.20
CA LEU A 76 -6.53 3.05 2.69
C LEU A 76 -6.43 2.98 4.22
N GLN A 77 -7.50 3.33 4.95
CA GLN A 77 -7.55 3.19 6.40
C GLN A 77 -7.48 1.72 6.82
N LYS A 78 -8.23 0.83 6.16
CA LYS A 78 -8.18 -0.62 6.42
C LYS A 78 -6.81 -1.22 6.11
N GLU A 79 -6.19 -0.82 5.00
CA GLU A 79 -4.83 -1.23 4.66
C GLU A 79 -3.81 -0.75 5.70
N GLN A 80 -3.95 0.50 6.17
CA GLN A 80 -3.08 1.04 7.21
C GLN A 80 -3.22 0.30 8.54
N GLU A 81 -4.44 -0.04 8.94
CA GLU A 81 -4.71 -0.81 10.17
C GLU A 81 -4.17 -2.24 10.07
N THR A 82 -4.33 -2.88 8.91
CA THR A 82 -3.76 -4.20 8.63
C THR A 82 -2.23 -4.15 8.68
N ALA A 83 -1.62 -3.18 8.00
CA ALA A 83 -0.17 -3.00 7.99
C ALA A 83 0.38 -2.75 9.40
N LYS A 84 -0.32 -1.96 10.23
CA LYS A 84 0.07 -1.73 11.62
C LYS A 84 0.04 -3.03 12.43
N THR A 85 -1.01 -3.82 12.26
CA THR A 85 -1.15 -5.13 12.93
C THR A 85 -0.04 -6.10 12.52
N ASP A 86 0.29 -6.13 11.23
CA ASP A 86 1.37 -6.97 10.69
C ASP A 86 2.75 -6.55 11.23
N VAL A 87 3.00 -5.25 11.37
CA VAL A 87 4.23 -4.72 11.97
C VAL A 87 4.32 -5.11 13.46
N GLU A 88 3.26 -4.93 14.24
CA GLU A 88 3.23 -5.31 15.66
C GLU A 88 3.48 -6.81 15.86
N LYS A 89 2.91 -7.64 14.97
CA LYS A 89 3.14 -9.08 14.96
C LYS A 89 4.60 -9.41 14.61
N ALA A 90 5.15 -8.81 13.55
CA ALA A 90 6.52 -9.02 13.13
C ALA A 90 7.54 -8.62 14.22
N GLU A 91 7.29 -7.52 14.94
CA GLU A 91 8.11 -7.11 16.08
C GLU A 91 8.07 -8.13 17.23
N THR A 92 6.90 -8.70 17.49
CA THR A 92 6.71 -9.71 18.54
C THR A 92 7.42 -11.02 18.17
N ASP A 93 7.28 -11.45 16.92
CA ASP A 93 7.96 -12.64 16.38
C ASP A 93 9.47 -12.45 16.43
N LEU A 94 9.97 -11.26 16.05
CA LEU A 94 11.40 -10.95 16.11
C LEU A 94 11.95 -10.99 17.54
N LYS A 95 11.24 -10.41 18.51
CA LYS A 95 11.65 -10.47 19.93
C LYS A 95 11.71 -11.90 20.45
N THR A 96 10.74 -12.73 20.05
CA THR A 96 10.69 -14.14 20.41
C THR A 96 11.88 -14.90 19.83
N LEU A 97 12.16 -14.69 18.54
CA LEU A 97 13.26 -15.34 17.85
C LEU A 97 14.63 -14.94 18.42
N ILE A 98 14.81 -13.67 18.80
CA ILE A 98 16.03 -13.21 19.50
C ILE A 98 16.19 -13.91 20.85
N ALA A 99 15.11 -14.04 21.62
CA ALA A 99 15.14 -14.73 22.91
C ALA A 99 15.44 -16.23 22.76
N GLU A 100 14.84 -16.90 21.77
CA GLU A 100 15.10 -18.31 21.45
C GLU A 100 16.55 -18.51 20.99
N HIS A 101 17.04 -17.67 20.08
CA HIS A 101 18.43 -17.71 19.65
C HIS A 101 19.40 -17.55 20.84
N GLY A 102 19.11 -16.63 21.77
CA GLY A 102 19.89 -16.47 22.99
C GLY A 102 19.91 -17.73 23.86
N LYS A 103 18.76 -18.39 24.03
CA LYS A 103 18.67 -19.66 24.78
C LYS A 103 19.44 -20.79 24.11
N VAL A 104 19.22 -21.01 22.81
CA VAL A 104 19.91 -22.06 22.04
C VAL A 104 21.42 -21.83 22.07
N ARG A 105 21.87 -20.59 21.95
CA ARG A 105 23.29 -20.25 22.05
C ARG A 105 23.85 -20.59 23.44
N ALA A 106 23.15 -20.21 24.51
CA ALA A 106 23.59 -20.52 25.87
C ALA A 106 23.62 -22.04 26.14
N GLU A 107 22.63 -22.78 25.64
CA GLU A 107 22.60 -24.24 25.72
C GLU A 107 23.77 -24.87 24.95
N PHE A 108 24.04 -24.38 23.73
CA PHE A 108 25.16 -24.81 22.92
C PHE A 108 26.51 -24.55 23.59
N GLU A 109 26.72 -23.35 24.14
CA GLU A 109 27.94 -23.01 24.89
C GLU A 109 28.11 -23.91 26.13
N ARG A 110 27.00 -24.23 26.82
CA ARG A 110 27.01 -25.16 27.96
C ARG A 110 27.36 -26.59 27.54
N ASP A 111 26.81 -27.07 26.44
CA ASP A 111 27.05 -28.41 25.95
C ASP A 111 28.49 -28.56 25.41
N ILE A 112 29.06 -27.51 24.80
CA ILE A 112 30.49 -27.46 24.48
C ILE A 112 31.33 -27.53 25.75
N ALA A 113 31.02 -26.73 26.78
CA ALA A 113 31.75 -26.74 28.03
C ALA A 113 31.74 -28.14 28.67
N ARG A 114 30.56 -28.79 28.71
CA ARG A 114 30.42 -30.17 29.17
C ARG A 114 31.23 -31.15 28.33
N ALA A 115 31.16 -31.06 27.00
CA ALA A 115 31.93 -31.94 26.11
C ALA A 115 33.44 -31.78 26.32
N ARG A 116 33.92 -30.57 26.58
CA ARG A 116 35.33 -30.29 26.91
C ARG A 116 35.71 -30.91 28.26
N GLU A 117 34.87 -30.77 29.28
CA GLU A 117 35.08 -31.38 30.61
C GLU A 117 35.11 -32.91 30.53
N GLU A 118 34.14 -33.53 29.84
CA GLU A 118 34.06 -34.99 29.66
C GLU A 118 35.21 -35.56 28.84
N THR A 119 35.84 -34.74 27.99
CA THR A 119 36.98 -35.15 27.18
C THR A 119 38.29 -35.11 27.97
N VAL A 120 38.36 -34.31 29.05
CA VAL A 120 39.50 -34.34 29.96
C VAL A 120 39.57 -35.69 30.66
N GLY A 121 40.72 -36.34 30.56
CA GLY A 121 40.94 -37.67 31.10
C GLY A 121 40.65 -38.82 30.13
N MET A 122 40.11 -38.55 28.93
CA MET A 122 39.99 -39.57 27.89
C MET A 122 41.36 -40.08 27.46
N GLU A 123 41.45 -41.40 27.33
CA GLU A 123 42.66 -42.12 26.94
C GLU A 123 42.50 -42.72 25.55
N PHE A 124 43.51 -42.54 24.72
CA PHE A 124 43.61 -43.05 23.37
C PHE A 124 44.85 -43.93 23.30
N PHE A 125 44.66 -45.16 22.82
CA PHE A 125 45.76 -46.09 22.60
C PHE A 125 46.74 -45.54 21.56
N GLU A 126 46.20 -45.01 20.46
CA GLU A 126 46.93 -44.26 19.44
C GLU A 126 46.09 -43.06 19.01
N MET A 127 46.71 -41.88 18.97
CA MET A 127 46.08 -40.64 18.53
C MET A 127 46.89 -40.01 17.41
N GLU A 128 46.30 -39.96 16.23
CA GLU A 128 46.89 -39.33 15.05
C GLU A 128 46.68 -37.82 15.08
N LEU A 129 47.74 -37.08 14.73
CA LEU A 129 47.74 -35.62 14.59
C LEU A 129 47.60 -35.24 13.11
N ALA A 130 47.18 -34.01 12.82
CA ALA A 130 46.99 -33.53 11.44
C ALA A 130 48.29 -33.52 10.62
N ASN A 131 49.44 -33.49 11.28
CA ASN A 131 50.77 -33.59 10.68
C ASN A 131 51.22 -35.04 10.39
N GLY A 132 50.37 -36.05 10.62
CA GLY A 132 50.66 -37.47 10.42
C GLY A 132 51.45 -38.13 11.56
N SER A 133 51.76 -37.41 12.63
CA SER A 133 52.42 -37.97 13.82
C SER A 133 51.41 -38.72 14.69
N VAL A 134 51.83 -39.85 15.29
CA VAL A 134 50.97 -40.67 16.16
C VAL A 134 51.48 -40.62 17.60
N LEU A 135 50.63 -40.19 18.52
CA LEU A 135 50.89 -40.21 19.96
C LEU A 135 50.34 -41.50 20.57
N LYS A 136 51.21 -42.31 21.19
CA LYS A 136 50.84 -43.56 21.85
C LYS A 136 50.47 -43.33 23.32
N ASN A 137 49.42 -44.00 23.78
CA ASN A 137 48.85 -43.87 25.13
C ASN A 137 48.59 -42.40 25.50
N ALA A 138 47.90 -41.69 24.61
CA ALA A 138 47.60 -40.28 24.76
C ALA A 138 46.41 -40.07 25.70
N LYS A 139 46.57 -39.24 26.73
CA LYS A 139 45.56 -38.83 27.68
C LYS A 139 45.39 -37.31 27.63
N ILE A 140 44.17 -36.86 27.40
CA ILE A 140 43.88 -35.42 27.36
C ILE A 140 43.89 -34.88 28.79
N GLN A 141 44.75 -33.90 29.09
CA GLN A 141 44.80 -33.28 30.42
C GLN A 141 44.06 -31.95 30.49
N ARG A 142 44.07 -31.16 29.41
CA ARG A 142 43.43 -29.84 29.38
C ARG A 142 43.06 -29.45 27.97
N VAL A 143 41.84 -28.93 27.79
CA VAL A 143 41.33 -28.39 26.53
C VAL A 143 41.22 -26.87 26.65
N GLU A 144 41.98 -26.12 25.87
CA GLU A 144 41.85 -24.67 25.72
C GLU A 144 41.48 -24.33 24.28
N GLU A 145 41.01 -23.10 24.03
CA GLU A 145 40.51 -22.68 22.72
C GLU A 145 41.57 -22.74 21.60
N ALA A 146 42.85 -22.53 21.95
CA ALA A 146 43.96 -22.48 21.02
C ALA A 146 44.96 -23.65 21.14
N VAL A 147 44.95 -24.37 22.26
CA VAL A 147 45.93 -25.43 22.57
C VAL A 147 45.28 -26.59 23.32
N LEU A 148 45.63 -27.82 22.94
CA LEU A 148 45.26 -29.05 23.63
C LEU A 148 46.49 -29.60 24.37
N THR A 149 46.38 -29.84 25.69
CA THR A 149 47.47 -30.43 26.49
C THR A 149 47.23 -31.93 26.64
N ILE A 150 48.20 -32.73 26.21
CA ILE A 150 48.10 -34.19 26.14
C ILE A 150 49.31 -34.81 26.81
N LEU A 151 49.05 -35.75 27.72
CA LEU A 151 50.06 -36.65 28.28
C LEU A 151 50.15 -37.89 27.38
N HIS A 152 51.33 -38.25 26.91
CA HIS A 152 51.56 -39.44 26.11
C HIS A 152 52.83 -40.16 26.58
N SER A 153 53.14 -41.31 25.99
CA SER A 153 54.29 -42.14 26.40
C SER A 153 55.66 -41.44 26.38
N GLN A 154 55.80 -40.34 25.63
CA GLN A 154 57.05 -39.57 25.53
C GLN A 154 57.06 -38.30 26.41
N GLY A 155 55.98 -38.02 27.16
CA GLY A 155 55.87 -36.87 28.04
C GLY A 155 54.57 -36.07 27.85
N ILE A 156 54.59 -34.81 28.27
CA ILE A 156 53.45 -33.88 28.12
C ILE A 156 53.72 -32.97 26.93
N SER A 157 52.80 -32.96 25.97
CA SER A 157 52.85 -32.09 24.79
C SER A 157 51.69 -31.11 24.77
N LYS A 158 51.99 -29.89 24.32
CA LYS A 158 51.00 -28.85 24.02
C LYS A 158 50.83 -28.79 22.51
N ILE A 159 49.65 -29.19 22.04
CA ILE A 159 49.36 -29.33 20.62
C ILE A 159 48.50 -28.14 20.18
N PRO A 160 48.95 -27.33 19.21
CA PRO A 160 48.12 -26.30 18.62
C PRO A 160 46.86 -26.91 18.02
N VAL A 161 45.73 -26.23 18.13
CA VAL A 161 44.44 -26.75 17.66
C VAL A 161 44.41 -27.02 16.14
N ASN A 162 45.27 -26.36 15.37
CA ASN A 162 45.42 -26.61 13.93
C ASN A 162 46.05 -27.98 13.62
N ASP A 163 46.81 -28.53 14.57
CA ASP A 163 47.48 -29.83 14.43
C ASP A 163 46.63 -30.97 15.02
N VAL A 164 45.46 -30.67 15.58
CA VAL A 164 44.51 -31.66 16.11
C VAL A 164 43.68 -32.25 14.98
N HIS A 165 43.50 -33.57 14.99
CA HIS A 165 42.70 -34.28 13.98
C HIS A 165 41.26 -33.77 13.90
N GLY A 166 40.72 -33.65 12.67
CA GLY A 166 39.44 -32.99 12.37
C GLY A 166 38.25 -33.48 13.21
N LYS A 167 38.13 -34.79 13.43
CA LYS A 167 37.04 -35.36 14.27
C LYS A 167 37.09 -34.87 15.72
N LEU A 168 38.28 -34.71 16.30
CA LEU A 168 38.44 -34.23 17.68
C LEU A 168 38.26 -32.70 17.74
N LYS A 169 38.70 -32.01 16.68
CA LYS A 169 38.50 -30.56 16.49
C LYS A 169 37.01 -30.19 16.42
N ASP A 170 36.23 -30.95 15.65
CA ASP A 170 34.79 -30.74 15.48
C ASP A 170 33.99 -31.09 16.74
N ARG A 171 34.38 -32.15 17.45
CA ARG A 171 33.73 -32.55 18.71
C ARG A 171 33.94 -31.52 19.83
N LEU A 172 35.13 -30.92 19.90
CA LEU A 172 35.49 -29.94 20.94
C LEU A 172 35.22 -28.48 20.55
N GLN A 173 34.80 -28.25 19.30
CA GLN A 173 34.59 -26.92 18.71
C GLN A 173 35.78 -25.99 19.02
N ILE A 174 36.98 -26.46 18.69
CA ILE A 174 38.24 -25.73 18.92
C ILE A 174 38.77 -25.21 17.57
N GLY A 175 39.31 -23.98 17.54
CA GLY A 175 39.93 -23.41 16.34
C GLY A 175 38.94 -23.06 15.22
N ARG A 176 37.68 -22.79 15.57
CA ARG A 176 36.71 -22.06 14.75
C ARG A 176 36.68 -20.63 15.28
N ALA A 177 37.39 -19.73 14.58
CA ALA A 177 37.19 -18.29 14.69
C ALA A 177 36.13 -17.86 13.69
#